data_AF-A0A920J5Y2-F1
#
_entry.id   AF-A0A920J5Y2-F1
#
_cell.length_a   1.000
_cell.length_b   1.000
_cell.length_c   1.000
_cell.angle_alpha   90.00
_cell.angle_beta   90.00
_cell.angle_gamma   90.00
#
_symmetry.space_group_name_H-M   'P 1'
#
loop_
_entity.id
_entity.type
_entity.pdbx_description
1 polymer ?
#
loop_
_entity_poly.entity_id
_entity_poly.type
_entity_poly.pdbx_seq_one_letter_code
_entity_poly.pdbx_strand_id
1 'polypeptide(L)'
;MWGSDYPHIEGSHPHTKEHLRLTFSELSLGHVTKLLTTNSARVYGFDLEALKPLAEKYSPTKDEISTPISYSDIPETAKGCPGMNPLNQVQEVG
;
A
#
# COMPACT_ATOMS: atom_id res chain seq x y z
N MET A 1 -7.58 6.41 -4.02
CA MET A 1 -6.22 6.23 -4.59
C MET A 1 -5.24 6.29 -3.42
N TRP A 2 -4.06 5.71 -3.57
CA TRP A 2 -3.01 5.71 -2.55
C TRP A 2 -1.72 6.26 -3.15
N GLY A 3 -0.87 6.89 -2.32
CA GLY A 3 0.43 7.39 -2.72
C GLY A 3 1.48 7.08 -1.65
N SER A 4 2.72 6.86 -2.07
CA SER A 4 3.82 6.50 -1.17
C SER A 4 4.43 7.69 -0.43
N ASP A 5 4.22 8.90 -0.96
CA ASP A 5 4.78 10.17 -0.49
C ASP A 5 6.33 10.18 -0.37
N TYR A 6 7.01 9.49 -1.29
CA TYR A 6 8.48 9.49 -1.35
C TYR A 6 9.03 10.86 -1.80
N PRO A 7 10.12 11.38 -1.20
CA PRO A 7 10.97 10.80 -0.14
C PRO A 7 10.65 11.32 1.27
N HIS A 8 9.44 11.79 1.51
CA HIS A 8 9.11 12.46 2.77
C HIS A 8 9.09 11.49 3.95
N ILE A 9 9.25 12.04 5.16
CA ILE A 9 9.28 11.27 6.41
C ILE A 9 7.92 10.65 6.74
N GLU A 10 6.83 11.31 6.34
CA GLU A 10 5.47 10.81 6.42
C GLU A 10 5.19 9.69 5.41
N GLY A 11 6.07 9.52 4.43
CA GLY A 11 5.96 8.54 3.35
C GLY A 11 6.28 7.11 3.80
N SER A 12 5.92 6.16 2.93
CA SER A 12 6.03 4.73 3.23
C SER A 12 7.35 4.10 2.83
N HIS A 13 8.19 4.79 2.06
CA HIS A 13 9.48 4.23 1.63
C HIS A 13 10.47 4.17 2.81
N PRO A 14 11.31 3.13 2.92
CA PRO A 14 11.44 1.95 2.04
C PRO A 14 10.45 0.82 2.35
N HIS A 15 9.59 0.98 3.36
CA HIS A 15 8.66 -0.03 3.90
C HIS A 15 7.28 0.00 3.21
N THR A 16 7.25 0.29 1.92
CA THR A 16 5.99 0.45 1.17
C THR A 16 5.18 -0.85 1.17
N LYS A 17 5.84 -2.02 1.10
CA LYS A 17 5.13 -3.30 1.08
C LYS A 17 4.40 -3.56 2.39
N GLU A 18 5.05 -3.27 3.51
CA GLU A 18 4.49 -3.40 4.86
C GLU A 18 3.29 -2.47 5.04
N HIS A 19 3.41 -1.21 4.60
CA HIS A 19 2.29 -0.26 4.63
C HIS A 19 1.09 -0.76 3.83
N LEU A 20 1.32 -1.23 2.61
CA LEU A 20 0.22 -1.73 1.78
C LEU A 20 -0.47 -2.95 2.41
N ARG A 21 0.29 -3.85 3.05
CA ARG A 21 -0.27 -5.00 3.78
C ARG A 21 -1.11 -4.56 4.96
N LEU A 22 -0.59 -3.66 5.81
CA LEU A 22 -1.33 -3.09 6.94
C LEU A 22 -2.66 -2.45 6.51
N THR A 23 -2.65 -1.70 5.40
CA THR A 23 -3.81 -0.91 4.98
C THR A 23 -4.85 -1.74 4.22
N PHE A 24 -4.43 -2.75 3.45
CA PHE A 24 -5.27 -3.35 2.42
C PHE A 24 -5.52 -4.86 2.55
N SER A 25 -4.88 -5.57 3.49
CA SER A 25 -4.99 -7.04 3.57
C SER A 25 -6.41 -7.54 3.83
N GLU A 26 -7.25 -6.74 4.48
CA GLU A 26 -8.63 -7.10 4.82
C GLU A 26 -9.65 -6.70 3.73
N LEU A 27 -9.22 -5.96 2.70
CA LEU A 27 -10.11 -5.54 1.63
C LEU A 27 -10.20 -6.62 0.54
N SER A 28 -11.36 -6.67 -0.13
CA SER A 28 -11.49 -7.52 -1.32
C SER A 28 -10.47 -7.13 -2.40
N LEU A 29 -9.98 -8.13 -3.15
CA LEU A 29 -9.01 -7.89 -4.23
C LEU A 29 -9.51 -6.88 -5.27
N GLY A 30 -10.82 -6.86 -5.55
CA GLY A 30 -11.42 -5.88 -6.45
C GLY A 30 -11.33 -4.45 -5.92
N HIS A 31 -11.50 -4.24 -4.61
CA HIS A 31 -11.32 -2.92 -3.98
C HIS A 31 -9.84 -2.49 -4.00
N VAL A 32 -8.92 -3.40 -3.64
CA VAL A 32 -7.48 -3.11 -3.69
C VAL A 32 -7.04 -2.73 -5.10
N THR A 33 -7.49 -3.48 -6.11
CA THR A 33 -7.19 -3.19 -7.53
C THR A 33 -7.70 -1.80 -7.95
N LYS A 34 -8.87 -1.38 -7.48
CA LYS A 34 -9.38 -0.02 -7.73
C LYS A 34 -8.52 1.05 -7.07
N LEU A 35 -8.15 0.84 -5.80
CA LEU A 35 -7.41 1.83 -5.00
C LEU A 35 -5.97 2.02 -5.46
N LEU A 36 -5.29 0.92 -5.83
CA LEU A 36 -3.87 0.91 -6.17
C LEU A 36 -3.58 0.98 -7.67
N THR A 37 -4.56 0.65 -8.52
CA THR A 37 -4.31 0.53 -9.98
C THR A 37 -5.32 1.27 -10.82
N THR A 38 -6.57 0.79 -10.89
CA THR A 38 -7.46 1.19 -12.01
C THR A 38 -8.01 2.61 -11.87
N ASN A 39 -8.19 3.13 -10.65
CA ASN A 39 -8.55 4.55 -10.49
C ASN A 39 -7.43 5.47 -10.98
N SER A 40 -6.18 5.21 -10.60
CA SER A 40 -5.02 5.99 -11.04
C SER A 40 -4.83 5.91 -12.55
N ALA A 41 -4.92 4.72 -13.12
CA ALA A 41 -4.79 4.53 -14.57
C ALA A 41 -5.85 5.29 -15.36
N ARG A 42 -7.11 5.27 -14.90
CA ARG A 42 -8.19 6.05 -15.52
C ARG A 42 -7.96 7.55 -15.42
N VAL A 43 -7.57 8.05 -14.25
CA VAL A 43 -7.40 9.49 -14.00
C VAL A 43 -6.22 10.07 -14.79
N TYR A 44 -5.11 9.35 -14.85
CA TYR A 44 -3.88 9.83 -15.49
C TYR A 44 -3.68 9.32 -16.93
N GLY A 45 -4.58 8.46 -17.42
CA GLY A 45 -4.50 7.91 -18.78
C GLY A 45 -3.37 6.89 -18.98
N PHE A 46 -3.02 6.11 -17.95
CA PHE A 46 -2.01 5.07 -18.08
C PHE A 46 -2.52 3.85 -18.87
N ASP A 47 -1.68 3.33 -19.77
CA ASP A 47 -1.90 2.06 -20.46
C ASP A 47 -1.47 0.90 -19.56
N LEU A 48 -2.44 0.15 -19.05
CA LEU A 48 -2.19 -0.99 -18.16
C LEU A 48 -1.57 -2.19 -18.86
N GLU A 49 -1.86 -2.39 -20.15
CA GLU A 49 -1.27 -3.50 -20.91
C GLU A 49 0.20 -3.22 -21.18
N ALA A 50 0.55 -1.98 -21.53
CA ALA A 50 1.95 -1.56 -21.68
C ALA A 50 2.73 -1.64 -20.36
N LEU A 51 2.09 -1.35 -19.22
CA LEU A 51 2.73 -1.38 -17.89
C LEU A 51 2.83 -2.79 -17.28
N LYS A 52 2.06 -3.75 -17.76
CA LYS A 52 1.98 -5.10 -17.18
C LYS A 52 3.35 -5.79 -17.02
N PRO A 53 4.27 -5.80 -18.00
CA PRO A 53 5.57 -6.44 -17.84
C PRO A 53 6.44 -5.80 -16.76
N LEU A 54 6.30 -4.48 -16.54
CA LEU A 54 7.00 -3.76 -15.48
C LEU A 54 6.37 -4.04 -14.11
N ALA A 55 5.04 -4.10 -14.05
CA ALA A 55 4.33 -4.43 -12.82
C ALA A 55 4.68 -5.85 -12.35
N GLU A 56 4.77 -6.82 -13.25
CA GLU A 56 5.20 -8.19 -12.94
C GLU A 56 6.61 -8.27 -12.34
N LYS A 57 7.48 -7.32 -12.68
CA LYS A 57 8.87 -7.28 -12.21
C LYS A 57 9.06 -6.50 -10.90
N TYR A 58 8.35 -5.38 -10.73
CA TYR A 58 8.66 -4.41 -9.68
C TYR A 58 7.54 -4.22 -8.65
N SER A 59 6.30 -4.55 -8.97
CA SER A 59 5.18 -4.36 -8.05
C SER A 59 5.04 -5.56 -7.11
N PRO A 60 4.50 -5.37 -5.90
CA PRO A 60 4.08 -6.48 -5.07
C PRO A 60 2.93 -7.26 -5.72
N THR A 61 2.90 -8.56 -5.48
CA THR A 61 1.83 -9.45 -5.92
C THR A 61 0.57 -9.23 -5.12
N LYS A 62 -0.57 -9.65 -5.68
CA LYS A 62 -1.86 -9.60 -4.99
C LYS A 62 -1.85 -10.40 -3.69
N ASP A 63 -1.22 -11.57 -3.72
CA ASP A 63 -1.11 -12.46 -2.57
C ASP A 63 -0.25 -11.86 -1.45
N GLU A 64 0.86 -11.19 -1.79
CA GLU A 64 1.68 -10.43 -0.83
C GLU A 64 0.83 -9.38 -0.11
N ILE A 65 0.00 -8.62 -0.84
CA ILE A 65 -0.82 -7.54 -0.27
C ILE A 65 -1.98 -8.07 0.56
N SER A 66 -2.61 -9.17 0.15
CA SER A 66 -3.69 -9.81 0.92
C SER A 66 -3.19 -10.56 2.16
N THR A 67 -1.88 -10.78 2.29
CA THR A 67 -1.31 -11.43 3.48
C THR A 67 -1.14 -10.38 4.59
N PRO A 68 -1.90 -10.46 5.70
CA PRO A 68 -1.81 -9.46 6.77
C PRO A 68 -0.43 -9.45 7.43
N ILE A 69 -0.11 -8.33 8.09
CA ILE A 69 1.08 -8.14 8.92
C ILE A 69 0.66 -7.48 10.23
N SER A 70 1.28 -7.87 11.35
CA SER A 70 1.02 -7.24 12.65
C SER A 70 1.81 -5.95 12.79
N TYR A 71 1.27 -4.96 13.51
CA TYR A 71 2.03 -3.78 13.92
C TYR A 71 3.30 -4.11 14.72
N SER A 72 3.35 -5.27 15.38
CA SER A 72 4.56 -5.77 16.07
C SER A 72 5.71 -6.08 15.12
N ASP A 73 5.41 -6.37 13.85
CA ASP A 73 6.40 -6.80 12.85
C ASP A 73 6.87 -5.62 11.98
N ILE A 74 6.36 -4.41 12.26
CA ILE A 74 6.70 -3.19 11.53
C ILE A 74 8.00 -2.61 12.09
N PRO A 75 9.02 -2.38 11.24
CA PRO A 75 10.29 -1.81 11.69
C PRO A 75 10.10 -0.44 12.36
N GLU A 76 10.83 -0.16 13.44
CA GLU A 76 10.79 1.15 14.11
C GLU A 76 11.07 2.32 13.14
N THR A 77 11.97 2.11 12.17
CA THR A 77 12.29 3.09 11.13
C THR A 77 11.10 3.45 10.22
N ALA A 78 10.06 2.63 10.19
CA ALA A 78 8.85 2.88 9.40
C ALA A 78 7.85 3.79 10.12
N LYS A 79 7.96 3.94 11.45
CA LYS A 79 6.95 4.63 12.29
C LYS A 79 6.97 6.15 12.20
N GLY A 80 7.86 6.73 11.39
CA GLY A 80 7.75 8.11 10.91
C GLY A 80 6.51 8.32 10.03
N CYS A 81 6.09 7.28 9.30
CA CYS A 81 4.83 7.26 8.58
C CYS A 81 3.67 7.10 9.57
N PRO A 82 2.70 8.04 9.59
CA PRO A 82 1.56 7.95 10.52
C PRO A 82 0.74 6.66 10.35
N GLY A 83 0.59 6.16 9.13
CA GLY A 83 -0.11 4.91 8.80
C GLY A 83 0.55 3.63 9.30
N MET A 84 1.83 3.70 9.70
CA MET A 84 2.60 2.55 10.19
C MET A 84 2.91 2.64 11.69
N ASN A 85 2.50 3.71 12.35
CA ASN A 85 2.68 3.88 13.79
C ASN A 85 1.36 3.56 14.52
N PRO A 86 1.28 2.46 15.30
CA PRO A 86 0.04 2.04 15.93
C PRO A 86 -0.54 3.08 16.90
N LEU A 87 0.29 3.95 17.47
CA LEU A 87 -0.17 5.03 18.36
C LEU A 87 -1.04 6.07 17.63
N ASN A 88 -0.93 6.15 16.30
CA ASN A 88 -1.69 7.06 15.46
C ASN A 88 -2.95 6.41 14.86
N GLN A 89 -3.15 5.10 15.06
CA GLN A 89 -4.23 4.31 14.46
C GLN A 89 -5.34 4.06 15.49
N VAL A 90 -5.76 5.12 16.16
CA VAL A 90 -6.76 5.10 17.23
C VAL A 90 -8.19 5.09 16.69
N GLN A 91 -8.60 3.99 16.06
CA GLN A 91 -10.03 3.68 16.00
C GLN A 91 -10.33 2.21 15.71
N GLU A 92 -10.85 1.51 16.73
CA GLU A 92 -11.94 0.56 16.47
C GLU A 92 -13.16 1.39 16.12
N VAL A 93 -13.51 1.42 14.83
CA VAL A 93 -14.84 1.84 14.40
C VAL A 93 -15.69 0.57 14.50
N GLY A 94 -16.57 0.53 15.51
CA GLY A 94 -17.45 -0.61 15.76
C GLY A 94 -18.48 -0.89 14.67
#